data_AF-A0A9E3SN14-F1
#
_entry.id   AF-A0A9E3SN14-F1
#
_cell.length_a   1.000
_cell.length_b   1.000
_cell.length_c   1.000
_cell.angle_alpha   90.00
_cell.angle_beta   90.00
_cell.angle_gamma   90.00
#
_symmetry.space_group_name_H-M   'P 1'
#
loop_
_entity.id
_entity.type
_entity.pdbx_description
1 polymer ?
#
loop_
_entity_poly.entity_id
_entity_poly.type
_entity_poly.pdbx_seq_one_letter_code
_entity_poly.pdbx_strand_id
1 'polypeptide(L)'
;MQENFQIDHDEAQRCEYNRKTLHRIHRVQGQLAALERMIEADEGTCEARVIQARAIEKGMTSLITHLVACYLDNTARFDMEQNPEQTTEDLKRIFDLLNH
;
A
#
# COMPACT_ATOMS: atom_id res chain seq x y z
N MET A 1 20.87 -37.16 1.86
CA MET A 1 20.53 -36.21 0.78
C MET A 1 19.64 -35.16 1.44
N GLN A 2 20.22 -34.05 1.88
CA GLN A 2 19.46 -32.94 2.46
C GLN A 2 19.10 -32.03 1.29
N GLU A 3 17.81 -31.98 0.94
CA GLU A 3 17.29 -31.04 -0.03
C GLU A 3 17.39 -29.63 0.56
N ASN A 4 18.29 -28.83 -0.01
CA ASN A 4 18.39 -27.41 0.29
C ASN A 4 17.17 -26.72 -0.33
N PHE A 5 16.16 -26.41 0.48
CA PHE A 5 15.12 -25.45 0.12
C PHE A 5 15.72 -24.04 0.14
N GLN A 6 16.37 -23.65 -0.96
CA GLN A 6 16.63 -22.23 -1.23
C GLN A 6 15.30 -21.62 -1.65
N ILE A 7 14.58 -21.05 -0.69
CA ILE A 7 13.51 -20.11 -1.01
C ILE A 7 14.19 -18.89 -1.62
N ASP A 8 13.83 -18.59 -2.86
CA ASP A 8 14.36 -17.45 -3.59
C ASP A 8 14.08 -16.17 -2.78
N HIS A 9 15.12 -15.36 -2.55
CA HIS A 9 15.05 -14.20 -1.66
C HIS A 9 13.99 -13.19 -2.15
N ASP A 10 13.83 -13.10 -3.47
CA ASP A 10 12.87 -12.20 -4.12
C ASP A 10 11.42 -12.67 -3.94
N GLU A 11 11.16 -13.98 -3.94
CA GLU A 11 9.83 -14.53 -3.66
C GLU A 11 9.42 -14.29 -2.20
N ALA A 12 10.37 -14.46 -1.26
CA ALA A 12 10.15 -14.17 0.15
C ALA A 12 9.83 -12.68 0.39
N GLN A 13 10.53 -11.78 -0.30
CA GLN A 13 10.33 -10.33 -0.19
C GLN A 13 8.97 -9.91 -0.77
N ARG A 14 8.55 -10.44 -1.92
CA ARG A 14 7.21 -10.22 -2.50
C ARG A 14 6.10 -10.73 -1.56
N CYS A 15 6.29 -11.88 -0.94
CA CYS A 15 5.34 -12.42 0.03
C CYS A 15 5.19 -11.51 1.27
N GLU A 16 6.30 -10.96 1.77
CA GLU A 16 6.27 -10.03 2.90
C GLU A 16 5.54 -8.72 2.57
N TYR A 17 5.81 -8.14 1.39
CA TYR A 17 5.12 -6.96 0.89
C TYR A 17 3.61 -7.19 0.75
N ASN A 18 3.21 -8.32 0.16
CA ASN A 18 1.79 -8.66 0.01
C ASN A 18 1.10 -8.77 1.37
N ARG A 19 1.72 -9.45 2.34
CA ARG A 19 1.16 -9.59 3.69
C ARG A 19 1.00 -8.23 4.37
N LYS A 20 2.02 -7.38 4.34
CA LYS A 20 1.98 -6.02 4.93
C LYS A 20 0.94 -5.14 4.24
N THR A 21 0.83 -5.22 2.92
CA THR A 21 -0.18 -4.51 2.13
C THR A 21 -1.60 -4.92 2.53
N LEU A 22 -1.88 -6.22 2.61
CA LEU A 22 -3.19 -6.74 3.05
C LEU A 22 -3.55 -6.27 4.47
N HIS A 23 -2.60 -6.29 5.40
CA HIS A 23 -2.83 -5.76 6.75
C HIS A 23 -3.24 -4.28 6.75
N ARG A 24 -2.64 -3.46 5.87
CA ARG A 24 -3.00 -2.04 5.72
C ARG A 24 -4.40 -1.88 5.13
N ILE A 25 -4.74 -2.67 4.12
CA ILE A 25 -6.08 -2.69 3.51
C ILE A 25 -7.14 -3.03 4.58
N HIS A 26 -6.95 -4.12 5.32
CA HIS A 26 -7.90 -4.52 6.36
C HIS A 26 -8.07 -3.45 7.45
N ARG A 27 -6.98 -2.75 7.82
CA ARG A 27 -7.06 -1.63 8.76
C ARG A 27 -7.91 -0.50 8.21
N VAL A 28 -7.70 -0.08 6.96
CA VAL A 28 -8.48 0.98 6.33
C VAL A 28 -9.96 0.59 6.23
N GLN A 29 -10.26 -0.65 5.84
CA GLN A 29 -11.62 -1.17 5.81
C GLN A 29 -12.30 -1.10 7.19
N GLY A 30 -11.59 -1.49 8.26
CA GLY A 30 -12.11 -1.38 9.62
C GLY A 30 -12.38 0.08 10.04
N GLN A 31 -11.55 1.02 9.61
CA GLN A 31 -11.76 2.46 9.86
C GLN A 31 -12.97 3.00 9.09
N LEU A 32 -13.13 2.62 7.81
CA LEU A 32 -14.31 2.98 7.00
C LEU A 32 -15.60 2.43 7.62
N ALA A 33 -15.63 1.15 7.98
CA ALA A 33 -16.79 0.53 8.63
C ALA A 33 -17.10 1.14 10.02
N ALA A 34 -16.12 1.69 10.71
CA ALA A 34 -16.36 2.43 11.96
C ALA A 34 -16.99 3.80 11.70
N LEU A 35 -16.52 4.53 10.68
CA LEU A 35 -17.09 5.83 10.30
C LEU A 35 -18.52 5.67 9.77
N GLU A 36 -18.77 4.65 8.94
CA GLU A 36 -20.11 4.30 8.45
C GLU A 36 -21.09 4.10 9.60
N ARG A 37 -20.77 3.20 10.54
CA ARG A 37 -21.61 2.96 11.74
C ARG A 37 -21.86 4.22 12.57
N MET A 38 -20.84 5.07 12.72
CA MET A 38 -20.98 6.34 13.45
C MET A 38 -21.98 7.29 12.78
N ILE A 39 -21.98 7.32 11.44
CA ILE A 39 -22.92 8.13 10.67
C ILE A 39 -24.33 7.53 10.72
N GLU A 40 -24.46 6.22 10.52
CA GLU A 40 -25.75 5.52 10.53
C GLU A 40 -26.47 5.64 11.89
N ALA A 41 -25.72 5.56 12.98
CA ALA A 41 -26.26 5.66 14.34
C ALA A 41 -26.47 7.11 14.81
N ASP A 42 -26.12 8.11 14.00
CA ASP A 42 -26.01 9.53 14.36
C ASP A 42 -25.19 9.76 15.65
N GLU A 43 -24.13 8.97 15.83
CA GLU A 43 -23.25 9.04 16.98
C GLU A 43 -22.07 10.00 16.75
N GLY A 44 -21.51 10.50 17.85
CA GLY A 44 -20.35 11.40 17.85
C GLY A 44 -20.65 12.81 17.34
N THR A 45 -19.68 13.71 17.52
CA THR A 45 -19.78 15.07 16.99
C THR A 45 -19.38 15.09 15.51
N CYS A 46 -19.80 16.13 14.77
CA CYS A 46 -19.32 16.36 13.40
C CYS A 46 -17.78 16.44 13.36
N GLU A 47 -17.16 17.03 14.37
CA GLU A 47 -15.70 17.08 14.52
C GLU A 47 -15.10 15.66 14.64
N ALA A 48 -15.70 14.77 15.45
CA ALA A 48 -15.23 13.40 15.58
C ALA A 48 -15.29 12.63 14.24
N ARG A 49 -16.33 12.85 13.44
CA ARG A 49 -16.46 12.26 12.10
C ARG A 49 -15.35 12.76 11.16
N VAL A 50 -15.02 14.06 11.22
CA VAL A 50 -13.89 14.63 10.46
C VAL A 50 -12.56 14.02 10.89
N ILE A 51 -12.34 13.85 12.20
CA ILE A 51 -11.12 13.21 12.72
C ILE A 51 -10.98 11.77 12.20
N GLN A 52 -12.07 11.00 12.18
CA GLN A 52 -12.05 9.64 11.62
C GLN A 52 -11.77 9.63 10.12
N ALA A 53 -12.38 10.55 9.36
CA ALA A 53 -12.09 10.71 7.93
C ALA A 53 -10.60 11.01 7.67
N ARG A 54 -9.99 11.91 8.46
CA ARG A 54 -8.54 12.21 8.37
C ARG A 54 -7.67 11.00 8.74
N ALA A 55 -8.11 10.16 9.68
CA ALA A 55 -7.39 8.93 10.02
C ALA A 55 -7.44 7.90 8.89
N ILE A 56 -8.55 7.81 8.15
CA ILE A 56 -8.69 6.98 6.95
C ILE A 56 -7.76 7.48 5.84
N GLU A 57 -7.79 8.79 5.57
CA GLU A 57 -6.90 9.43 4.58
C GLU A 57 -5.42 9.12 4.87
N LYS A 58 -4.97 9.30 6.12
CA LYS A 58 -3.60 8.93 6.53
C LYS A 58 -3.32 7.43 6.34
N GLY A 59 -4.32 6.59 6.59
CA GLY A 59 -4.27 5.16 6.33
C GLY A 59 -4.04 4.85 4.85
N MET A 60 -4.75 5.54 3.96
CA MET A 60 -4.62 5.44 2.51
C MET A 60 -3.26 5.93 2.03
N THR A 61 -2.77 7.08 2.48
CA THR A 61 -1.41 7.56 2.17
C THR A 61 -0.37 6.51 2.54
N SER A 62 -0.48 5.93 3.75
CA SER A 62 0.43 4.87 4.19
C SER A 62 0.36 3.59 3.35
N LEU A 63 -0.81 3.25 2.80
CA LEU A 63 -0.98 2.12 1.88
C LEU A 63 -0.30 2.41 0.54
N ILE A 64 -0.56 3.59 -0.03
CA ILE A 64 0.01 4.04 -1.31
C ILE A 64 1.54 4.05 -1.24
N THR A 65 2.13 4.68 -0.21
CA THR A 65 3.58 4.71 -0.03
C THR A 65 4.18 3.29 0.02
N HIS A 66 3.49 2.35 0.66
CA HIS A 66 3.98 0.97 0.76
C HIS A 66 3.89 0.21 -0.57
N LEU A 67 2.84 0.43 -1.35
CA LEU A 67 2.69 -0.12 -2.71
C LEU A 67 3.76 0.42 -3.66
N VAL A 68 4.05 1.72 -3.58
CA VAL A 68 5.14 2.32 -4.37
C VAL A 68 6.49 1.72 -3.97
N ALA A 69 6.77 1.57 -2.68
CA ALA A 69 8.00 0.90 -2.22
C ALA A 69 8.10 -0.55 -2.74
N CYS A 70 6.99 -1.29 -2.70
CA CYS A 70 6.91 -2.63 -3.26
C CYS A 70 7.25 -2.66 -4.77
N TYR A 71 6.71 -1.72 -5.55
CA TYR A 71 7.00 -1.61 -6.97
C TYR A 71 8.48 -1.30 -7.23
N LEU A 72 9.06 -0.36 -6.47
CA LEU A 72 10.48 0.01 -6.59
C LEU A 72 11.40 -1.20 -6.34
N ASP A 73 11.16 -1.92 -5.23
CA ASP A 73 12.01 -3.02 -4.80
C ASP A 73 11.88 -4.28 -5.66
N ASN A 74 10.66 -4.60 -6.11
CA ASN A 74 10.37 -5.89 -6.74
C ASN A 74 10.17 -5.84 -8.26
N THR A 75 10.08 -4.64 -8.84
CA THR A 75 9.83 -4.47 -10.28
C THR A 75 10.83 -3.50 -10.89
N ALA A 76 10.82 -2.23 -10.45
CA ALA A 76 11.67 -1.21 -11.06
C ALA A 76 13.16 -1.55 -10.95
N ARG A 77 13.61 -2.16 -9.83
CA ARG A 77 15.01 -2.60 -9.67
C ARG A 77 15.47 -3.53 -10.80
N PHE A 78 14.64 -4.48 -11.20
CA PHE A 78 14.99 -5.47 -12.23
C PHE A 78 14.76 -4.92 -13.63
N ASP A 79 13.65 -4.22 -13.84
CA ASP A 79 13.29 -3.68 -15.15
C ASP A 79 14.21 -2.53 -15.57
N MET A 80 14.82 -1.82 -14.63
CA MET A 80 15.81 -0.78 -14.93
C MET A 80 17.06 -1.36 -15.64
N GLU A 81 17.43 -2.61 -15.34
CA GLU A 81 18.57 -3.27 -16.01
C GLU A 81 18.24 -3.70 -17.44
N GLN A 82 16.97 -4.02 -17.71
CA GLN A 82 16.53 -4.58 -18.99
C GLN A 82 15.96 -3.50 -19.93
N ASN A 83 15.18 -2.56 -19.40
CA ASN A 83 14.41 -1.55 -20.14
C ASN A 83 14.37 -0.22 -19.34
N PRO A 84 15.49 0.51 -19.24
CA PRO A 84 15.60 1.70 -18.40
C PRO A 84 14.66 2.84 -18.81
N GLU A 85 14.45 3.06 -20.12
CA GLU A 85 13.55 4.12 -20.60
C GLU A 85 12.09 3.85 -20.20
N GLN A 86 11.60 2.63 -20.41
CA GLN A 86 10.23 2.28 -20.05
C GLN A 86 10.03 2.33 -18.54
N THR A 87 10.99 1.82 -17.76
CA THR A 87 10.95 1.88 -16.30
C THR A 87 10.92 3.33 -15.80
N THR A 88 11.66 4.23 -16.44
CA THR A 88 11.64 5.66 -16.10
C THR A 88 10.27 6.29 -16.39
N GLU A 89 9.63 5.95 -17.52
CA GLU A 89 8.28 6.42 -17.83
C GLU A 89 7.23 5.87 -16.86
N ASP A 90 7.37 4.60 -16.43
CA ASP A 90 6.50 4.02 -15.41
C ASP A 90 6.62 4.77 -14.07
N LEU A 91 7.85 5.07 -13.66
CA LEU A 91 8.11 5.84 -12.44
C LEU A 91 7.49 7.24 -12.52
N LYS A 92 7.65 7.95 -13.65
CA LYS A 92 7.01 9.26 -13.87
C LYS A 92 5.50 9.17 -13.66
N ARG A 93 4.84 8.19 -14.30
CA ARG A 93 3.39 7.98 -14.14
C ARG A 93 3.00 7.72 -12.69
N ILE A 94 3.77 6.92 -11.96
CA ILE A 94 3.51 6.67 -10.54
C ILE A 94 3.67 7.96 -9.73
N PHE A 95 4.72 8.74 -9.95
CA PHE A 95 4.92 10.01 -9.25
C PHE A 95 3.83 11.04 -9.56
N ASP A 96 3.35 11.12 -10.80
CA ASP A 96 2.24 11.99 -11.17
C ASP A 96 0.98 11.65 -10.37
N LEU A 97 0.69 10.35 -10.16
CA LEU A 97 -0.44 9.91 -9.33
C LEU A 97 -0.31 10.28 -7.84
N LEU A 98 0.90 10.55 -7.34
CA LEU A 98 1.13 10.92 -5.93
C LEU A 98 0.99 12.41 -5.66
N ASN A 99 1.04 13.25 -6.69
CA ASN A 99 1.08 14.71 -6.56
C ASN A 99 -0.29 15.38 -6.78
N HIS A 100 -1.38 14.65 -6.55
CA HIS A 100 -2.76 15.13 -6.71
C HIS A 100 -3.56 15.12 -5.40
#